data_AF-A0A523DCW0-F1
#
_entry.id   AF-A0A523DCW0-F1
#
_cell.length_a   1.000
_cell.length_b   1.000
_cell.length_c   1.000
_cell.angle_alpha   90.00
_cell.angle_beta   90.00
_cell.angle_gamma   90.00
#
_symmetry.space_group_name_H-M   'P 1'
#
loop_
_entity.id
_entity.type
_entity.pdbx_description
1 polymer ?
#
loop_
_entity_poly.entity_id
_entity_poly.type
_entity_poly.pdbx_seq_one_letter_code
_entity_poly.pdbx_strand_id
1 'polypeptide(L)'
;MSGGVQPASASRSTVDAVPGPEDVHVAPAAVSGVPAVSDDCEACRRFFAGLAEFAHLRAVKLYRLRVELPTPVPSLPCLDHEAMLHEGIAPHAAVYVEDRETHELHEIVLIPSRQRVEIDIASTLHEHTDRGQQRLLERLRERFPDFTYAVNRVSWLRGDRRVARACRAQVTLRDVLLSDDVDRIARALDRLRIIGALMEKQSRVASWTVRTVTGPFLAVVGFLVYQGLGGLAPEIGGRIVSVLQALVVGTAGALFLYFGLKAVHLTEMANRVWKRASEYGLIVAERRRLTADGRDAESGQQAPQA
;
A
#
# COMPACT_ATOMS: atom_id res chain seq x y z
N MET A 1 80.08 17.93 -4.58
CA MET A 1 79.18 18.79 -3.78
C MET A 1 77.76 18.43 -4.18
N SER A 2 77.08 17.71 -3.30
CA SER A 2 75.76 17.12 -3.53
C SER A 2 74.70 17.93 -2.79
N GLY A 3 73.56 18.19 -3.43
CA GLY A 3 72.42 18.88 -2.82
C GLY A 3 71.13 18.53 -3.54
N GLY A 4 70.46 17.47 -3.09
CA GLY A 4 69.07 17.15 -3.43
C GLY A 4 68.16 17.60 -2.29
N VAL A 5 67.14 18.39 -2.61
CA VAL A 5 66.19 18.98 -1.65
C VAL A 5 64.95 18.09 -1.57
N GLN A 6 64.69 17.57 -0.36
CA GLN A 6 63.43 16.96 0.07
C GLN A 6 62.48 18.05 0.62
N PRO A 7 61.15 17.88 0.53
CA PRO A 7 60.18 18.81 1.13
C PRO A 7 60.02 18.60 2.64
N ALA A 8 59.72 19.71 3.32
CA ALA A 8 59.77 19.91 4.76
C ALA A 8 58.62 19.25 5.55
N SER A 9 58.95 19.01 6.81
CA SER A 9 58.19 18.33 7.86
C SER A 9 57.12 19.18 8.55
N ALA A 10 56.20 18.44 9.16
CA ALA A 10 55.24 18.82 10.18
C ALA A 10 55.74 19.74 11.31
N SER A 11 54.80 20.47 11.93
CA SER A 11 54.74 20.64 13.39
C SER A 11 53.30 20.84 13.86
N ARG A 12 52.91 20.00 14.83
CA ARG A 12 51.68 19.97 15.64
C ARG A 12 51.88 20.77 16.94
N SER A 13 50.76 21.16 17.56
CA SER A 13 50.44 21.17 19.03
C SER A 13 49.47 22.32 19.32
N THR A 14 48.47 22.26 20.20
CA THR A 14 47.97 21.32 21.24
C THR A 14 46.45 21.67 21.39
N VAL A 15 45.54 20.84 21.92
CA VAL A 15 45.39 20.48 23.35
C VAL A 15 44.32 19.37 23.45
N ASP A 16 44.74 18.29 24.10
CA ASP A 16 44.08 17.31 25.00
C ASP A 16 42.99 16.32 24.57
N ALA A 17 43.23 15.12 25.10
CA ALA A 17 42.59 13.84 24.87
C ALA A 17 41.57 13.50 25.96
N VAL A 18 40.50 12.78 25.60
CA VAL A 18 39.59 12.04 26.52
C VAL A 18 39.04 10.81 25.76
N PRO A 19 38.79 9.65 26.44
CA PRO A 19 39.19 8.31 25.97
C PRO A 19 38.08 7.45 25.32
N GLY A 20 38.48 6.23 24.93
CA GLY A 20 37.68 5.18 24.29
C GLY A 20 36.59 4.55 25.16
N PRO A 21 35.93 3.49 24.64
CA PRO A 21 34.57 3.13 25.02
C PRO A 21 34.56 2.33 26.33
N GLU A 22 34.24 3.00 27.43
CA GLU A 22 33.84 2.34 28.67
C GLU A 22 32.32 2.23 28.73
N ASP A 23 31.90 1.03 29.10
CA ASP A 23 30.58 0.56 29.50
C ASP A 23 29.60 1.65 29.95
N VAL A 24 28.71 2.03 29.03
CA VAL A 24 27.46 2.68 29.41
C VAL A 24 26.58 1.61 30.05
N HIS A 25 26.65 1.51 31.38
CA HIS A 25 25.60 0.89 32.18
C HIS A 25 24.28 1.62 31.91
N VAL A 26 23.55 1.18 30.90
CA VAL A 26 22.15 1.52 30.72
C VAL A 26 21.40 0.86 31.85
N ALA A 27 21.01 1.67 32.85
CA ALA A 27 20.05 1.25 33.86
C ALA A 27 18.85 0.61 33.15
N PRO A 28 18.34 -0.54 33.60
CA PRO A 28 17.15 -1.12 33.01
C PRO A 28 16.03 -0.12 33.22
N ALA A 29 15.62 0.54 32.13
CA ALA A 29 14.35 1.23 32.10
C ALA A 29 13.32 0.19 32.53
N ALA A 30 12.72 0.41 33.70
CA ALA A 30 11.68 -0.45 34.23
C ALA A 30 10.68 -0.70 33.10
N VAL A 31 10.59 -1.97 32.68
CA VAL A 31 9.52 -2.48 31.83
C VAL A 31 8.26 -2.40 32.68
N SER A 32 7.72 -1.20 32.78
CA SER A 32 6.51 -0.91 33.53
C SER A 32 5.35 -1.15 32.59
N GLY A 33 4.71 -2.29 32.80
CA GLY A 33 3.40 -2.62 32.27
C GLY A 33 3.40 -3.23 30.88
N VAL A 34 2.90 -4.46 30.77
CA VAL A 34 2.10 -4.86 29.61
C VAL A 34 1.16 -3.69 29.31
N PRO A 35 1.21 -3.05 28.13
CA PRO A 35 0.28 -1.96 27.84
C PRO A 35 -1.12 -2.52 28.02
N ALA A 36 -1.91 -1.88 28.89
CA ALA A 36 -3.31 -2.24 29.07
C ALA A 36 -3.95 -2.44 27.69
N VAL A 37 -4.63 -3.57 27.49
CA VAL A 37 -5.34 -3.85 26.25
C VAL A 37 -6.25 -2.64 26.01
N SER A 38 -5.91 -1.84 24.99
CA SER A 38 -6.70 -0.67 24.63
C SER A 38 -8.14 -1.11 24.39
N ASP A 39 -9.12 -0.30 24.79
CA ASP A 39 -10.54 -0.55 24.51
C ASP A 39 -10.78 -0.88 23.02
N ASP A 40 -9.98 -0.29 22.13
CA ASP A 40 -9.99 -0.57 20.70
C ASP A 40 -9.57 -2.03 20.38
N CYS A 41 -8.53 -2.56 21.03
CA CYS A 41 -8.08 -3.94 20.87
C CYS A 41 -9.14 -4.94 21.35
N GLU A 42 -9.78 -4.64 22.47
CA GLU A 42 -10.85 -5.48 23.04
C GLU A 42 -12.11 -5.45 22.16
N ALA A 43 -12.48 -4.29 21.63
CA ALA A 43 -13.56 -4.16 20.65
C ALA A 43 -13.27 -4.97 19.38
N CYS A 44 -12.05 -4.91 18.85
CA CYS A 44 -11.62 -5.76 17.74
C CYS A 44 -11.74 -7.25 18.06
N ARG A 45 -11.29 -7.68 19.24
CA ARG A 45 -11.35 -9.09 19.67
C ARG A 45 -12.79 -9.61 19.71
N ARG A 46 -13.72 -8.85 20.30
CA ARG A 46 -15.15 -9.20 20.35
C ARG A 46 -15.77 -9.24 18.95
N PHE A 47 -15.46 -8.26 18.11
CA PHE A 47 -15.95 -8.23 16.73
C PHE A 47 -15.46 -9.43 15.92
N PHE A 48 -14.17 -9.78 16.01
CA PHE A 48 -13.61 -10.94 15.32
C PHE A 48 -14.16 -12.27 15.84
N ALA A 49 -14.39 -12.39 17.15
CA ALA A 49 -15.06 -13.56 17.71
C ALA A 49 -16.48 -13.74 17.14
N GLY A 50 -17.26 -12.65 17.04
CA GLY A 50 -18.60 -12.72 16.45
C GLY A 50 -18.58 -12.98 14.94
N LEU A 51 -17.60 -12.44 14.19
CA LEU A 51 -17.41 -12.77 12.78
C LEU A 51 -17.11 -14.25 12.57
N ALA A 52 -16.29 -14.83 13.46
CA ALA A 52 -15.89 -16.22 13.37
C ALA A 52 -17.06 -17.21 13.49
N GLU A 53 -18.22 -16.78 13.98
CA GLU A 53 -19.42 -17.63 14.07
C GLU A 53 -20.00 -17.99 12.70
N PHE A 54 -19.93 -17.08 11.72
CA PHE A 54 -20.52 -17.26 10.39
C PHE A 54 -19.52 -17.16 9.23
N ALA A 55 -18.27 -16.77 9.49
CA ALA A 55 -17.20 -16.69 8.50
C ALA A 55 -15.91 -17.35 9.03
N HIS A 56 -15.01 -17.74 8.12
CA HIS A 56 -13.65 -18.13 8.45
C HIS A 56 -12.75 -16.90 8.37
N LEU A 57 -12.06 -16.56 9.47
CA LEU A 57 -11.01 -15.55 9.44
C LEU A 57 -9.78 -16.14 8.73
N ARG A 58 -9.35 -15.52 7.63
CA ARG A 58 -8.24 -16.02 6.79
C ARG A 58 -6.95 -15.25 6.95
N ALA A 59 -7.01 -13.96 7.25
CA ALA A 59 -5.86 -13.13 7.60
C ALA A 59 -6.33 -11.80 8.21
N VAL A 60 -5.52 -11.18 9.06
CA VAL A 60 -5.81 -9.92 9.75
C VAL A 60 -4.67 -8.93 9.55
N LYS A 61 -5.02 -7.68 9.27
CA LYS A 61 -4.11 -6.54 9.21
C LYS A 61 -4.40 -5.63 10.38
N LEU A 62 -3.37 -5.27 11.13
CA LEU A 62 -3.50 -4.44 12.32
C LEU A 62 -2.76 -3.11 12.12
N TYR A 63 -3.45 -2.00 12.39
CA TYR A 63 -2.87 -0.67 12.41
C TYR A 63 -2.94 -0.08 13.82
N ARG A 64 -1.78 0.10 14.47
CA ARG A 64 -1.66 0.59 15.86
C ARG A 64 -2.48 -0.22 16.88
N LEU A 65 -2.72 -1.50 16.59
CA LEU A 65 -3.45 -2.43 17.43
C LEU A 65 -2.61 -3.69 17.67
N ARG A 66 -2.87 -4.35 18.80
CA ARG A 66 -2.36 -5.69 19.13
C ARG A 66 -3.55 -6.52 19.59
N VAL A 67 -4.02 -7.40 18.71
CA VAL A 67 -5.21 -8.23 18.94
C VAL A 67 -4.79 -9.69 18.92
N GLU A 68 -4.96 -10.36 20.05
CA GLU A 68 -4.74 -11.80 20.17
C GLU A 68 -6.02 -12.55 19.79
N LEU A 69 -5.88 -13.51 18.88
CA LEU A 69 -7.00 -14.30 18.36
C LEU A 69 -6.93 -15.73 18.89
N PRO A 70 -8.08 -16.36 19.23
CA PRO A 70 -8.09 -17.72 19.76
C PRO A 70 -7.54 -18.76 18.78
N THR A 71 -7.85 -18.59 17.49
CA THR A 71 -7.31 -19.41 16.41
C THR A 71 -6.17 -18.66 15.75
N PRO A 72 -4.97 -19.27 15.59
CA PRO A 72 -3.87 -18.65 14.87
C PRO A 72 -4.28 -18.38 13.42
N VAL A 73 -4.30 -17.12 13.04
CA VAL A 73 -4.50 -16.67 11.65
C VAL A 73 -3.36 -15.73 11.27
N PRO A 74 -3.00 -15.67 9.98
CA PRO A 74 -1.98 -14.75 9.53
C PRO A 74 -2.26 -13.31 9.98
N SER A 75 -1.39 -12.74 10.81
CA SER A 75 -1.49 -11.37 11.31
C SER A 75 -0.34 -10.53 10.76
N LEU A 76 -0.65 -9.41 10.12
CA LEU A 76 0.35 -8.53 9.51
C LEU A 76 0.13 -7.07 9.90
N PRO A 77 1.19 -6.24 9.91
CA PRO A 77 1.03 -4.81 10.04
C PRO A 77 0.29 -4.25 8.82
N CYS A 78 -0.54 -3.23 9.03
CA CYS A 78 -1.07 -2.44 7.93
C CYS A 78 0.08 -1.73 7.21
N LEU A 79 0.21 -1.96 5.90
CA LEU A 79 1.27 -1.37 5.06
C LEU A 79 0.94 0.04 4.56
N ASP A 80 -0.10 0.66 5.11
CA ASP A 80 -0.46 2.00 4.70
C ASP A 80 0.48 3.04 5.35
N HIS A 81 1.58 3.30 4.65
CA HIS A 81 2.59 4.27 5.07
C HIS A 81 2.02 5.69 5.21
N GLU A 82 0.95 6.04 4.48
CA GLU A 82 0.25 7.32 4.68
C GLU A 82 -0.39 7.38 6.07
N ALA A 83 -0.98 6.28 6.54
CA ALA A 83 -1.44 6.17 7.91
C ALA A 83 -0.28 6.33 8.90
N MET A 84 0.85 5.67 8.65
CA MET A 84 2.02 5.79 9.54
C MET A 84 2.61 7.21 9.62
N LEU A 85 2.48 8.02 8.55
CA LEU A 85 2.98 9.39 8.48
C LEU A 85 1.98 10.44 9.01
N HIS A 86 0.70 10.08 9.16
CA HIS A 86 -0.35 10.99 9.61
C HIS A 86 -0.95 10.54 10.95
N GLU A 87 -0.71 11.30 12.01
CA GLU A 87 -1.25 11.01 13.36
C GLU A 87 -2.79 11.02 13.42
N GLY A 88 -3.48 11.60 12.42
CA GLY A 88 -4.94 11.71 12.37
C GLY A 88 -5.70 10.44 11.95
N ILE A 89 -5.01 9.34 11.61
CA ILE A 89 -5.67 8.08 11.24
C ILE A 89 -5.89 7.23 12.50
N ALA A 90 -7.16 6.95 12.78
CA ALA A 90 -7.58 6.16 13.93
C ALA A 90 -7.02 4.72 13.85
N PRO A 91 -6.69 4.08 15.00
CA PRO A 91 -6.41 2.65 15.05
C PRO A 91 -7.53 1.85 14.39
N HIS A 92 -7.16 0.87 13.57
CA HIS A 92 -8.11 0.07 12.82
C HIS A 92 -7.52 -1.28 12.46
N ALA A 93 -8.40 -2.23 12.16
CA ALA A 93 -8.02 -3.56 11.72
C ALA A 93 -8.79 -3.93 10.45
N ALA A 94 -8.12 -4.54 9.48
CA ALA A 94 -8.76 -5.13 8.32
C ALA A 94 -8.69 -6.65 8.44
N VAL A 95 -9.76 -7.36 8.11
CA VAL A 95 -9.81 -8.81 8.16
C VAL A 95 -10.30 -9.37 6.84
N TYR A 96 -9.56 -10.34 6.33
CA TYR A 96 -9.97 -11.19 5.23
C TYR A 96 -10.81 -12.32 5.77
N VAL A 97 -12.06 -12.38 5.34
CA VAL A 97 -13.00 -13.42 5.74
C VAL A 97 -13.49 -14.20 4.54
N GLU A 98 -13.75 -15.47 4.75
CA GLU A 98 -14.46 -16.34 3.82
C GLU A 98 -15.81 -16.72 4.42
N ASP A 99 -16.90 -16.41 3.72
CA ASP A 99 -18.24 -16.79 4.15
C ASP A 99 -18.38 -18.32 4.19
N ARG A 100 -18.88 -18.87 5.29
CA ARG A 100 -18.93 -20.34 5.51
C ARG A 100 -19.88 -21.07 4.57
N GLU A 101 -20.91 -20.40 4.07
CA GLU A 101 -21.94 -21.04 3.23
C GLU A 101 -21.63 -20.87 1.74
N THR A 102 -21.14 -19.69 1.38
CA THR A 102 -21.00 -19.29 -0.03
C THR A 102 -19.55 -19.28 -0.50
N HIS A 103 -18.60 -19.44 0.42
CA HIS A 103 -17.16 -19.37 0.17
C HIS A 103 -16.69 -18.06 -0.47
N GLU A 104 -17.54 -17.02 -0.48
CA GLU A 104 -17.19 -15.69 -0.99
C GLU A 104 -16.18 -15.02 -0.06
N LEU A 105 -15.22 -14.28 -0.63
CA LEU A 105 -14.20 -13.57 0.15
C LEU A 105 -14.54 -12.09 0.29
N HIS A 106 -14.35 -11.58 1.51
CA HIS A 106 -14.58 -10.17 1.84
C HIS A 106 -13.41 -9.60 2.65
N GLU A 107 -13.09 -8.32 2.42
CA GLU A 107 -12.22 -7.54 3.30
C GLU A 107 -13.11 -6.62 4.13
N ILE A 108 -13.06 -6.78 5.45
CA ILE A 108 -13.83 -5.99 6.41
C ILE A 108 -12.85 -5.16 7.22
N VAL A 109 -13.00 -3.84 7.19
CA VAL A 109 -12.20 -2.88 7.96
C VAL A 109 -13.03 -2.40 9.14
N LEU A 110 -12.50 -2.56 10.35
CA LEU A 110 -13.08 -2.10 11.59
C LEU A 110 -12.28 -0.91 12.14
N ILE A 111 -12.97 0.18 12.45
CA ILE A 111 -12.44 1.37 13.13
C ILE A 111 -13.17 1.47 14.48
N PRO A 112 -12.64 0.89 15.57
CA PRO A 112 -13.37 0.72 16.82
C PRO A 112 -13.79 2.03 17.47
N SER A 113 -12.87 2.99 17.58
CA SER A 113 -13.11 4.33 18.14
C SER A 113 -14.20 5.14 17.41
N ARG A 114 -14.59 4.75 16.19
CA ARG A 114 -15.66 5.38 15.41
C ARG A 114 -16.91 4.51 15.28
N GLN A 115 -16.91 3.34 15.91
CA GLN A 115 -17.95 2.31 15.74
C GLN A 115 -18.31 2.13 14.25
N ARG A 116 -17.28 2.02 13.41
CA ARG A 116 -17.45 1.99 11.96
C ARG A 116 -16.84 0.74 11.35
N VAL A 117 -17.61 0.11 10.47
CA VAL A 117 -17.22 -1.05 9.67
C VAL A 117 -17.30 -0.66 8.20
N GLU A 118 -16.24 -0.93 7.44
CA GLU A 118 -16.18 -0.72 6.01
C GLU A 118 -15.93 -2.04 5.30
N ILE A 119 -16.68 -2.32 4.23
CA ILE A 119 -16.40 -3.45 3.34
C ILE A 119 -15.61 -2.92 2.15
N ASP A 120 -14.34 -3.30 2.05
CA ASP A 120 -13.49 -2.95 0.91
C ASP A 120 -13.64 -4.02 -0.18
N ILE A 121 -14.13 -3.61 -1.35
CA ILE A 121 -14.31 -4.51 -2.50
C ILE A 121 -13.13 -4.47 -3.48
N ALA A 122 -12.15 -3.58 -3.29
CA ALA A 122 -11.05 -3.43 -4.22
C ALA A 122 -10.10 -4.64 -4.20
N SER A 123 -9.85 -5.21 -3.02
CA SER A 123 -9.01 -6.41 -2.82
C SER A 123 -9.70 -7.71 -3.21
N THR A 124 -11.02 -7.75 -3.07
CA THR A 124 -11.85 -8.94 -3.27
C THR A 124 -12.63 -8.89 -4.58
N LEU A 125 -12.21 -8.00 -5.50
CA LEU A 125 -12.87 -7.85 -6.79
C LEU A 125 -12.89 -9.19 -7.55
N HIS A 126 -14.09 -9.63 -7.91
CA HIS A 126 -14.39 -10.94 -8.52
C HIS A 126 -14.19 -12.16 -7.60
N GLU A 127 -14.15 -11.97 -6.28
CA GLU A 127 -14.18 -13.05 -5.28
C GLU A 127 -15.52 -13.11 -4.50
N HIS A 128 -16.44 -12.20 -4.81
CA HIS A 128 -17.77 -12.12 -4.21
C HIS A 128 -18.81 -11.68 -5.26
N THR A 129 -20.08 -11.85 -4.93
CA THR A 129 -21.22 -11.36 -5.69
C THR A 129 -21.85 -10.14 -5.00
N ASP A 130 -22.65 -9.36 -5.74
CA ASP A 130 -23.42 -8.26 -5.13
C ASP A 130 -24.43 -8.79 -4.10
N ARG A 131 -25.02 -9.95 -4.37
CA ARG A 131 -25.97 -10.62 -3.46
C ARG A 131 -25.26 -11.14 -2.20
N GLY A 132 -24.07 -11.71 -2.32
CA GLY A 132 -23.31 -12.16 -1.15
C GLY A 132 -22.81 -11.02 -0.30
N GLN A 133 -22.40 -9.91 -0.91
CA GLN A 133 -22.12 -8.68 -0.18
C GLN A 133 -23.34 -8.17 0.60
N GLN A 134 -24.54 -8.19 0.00
CA GLN A 134 -25.77 -7.79 0.71
C GLN A 134 -26.07 -8.71 1.90
N ARG A 135 -25.97 -10.03 1.72
CA ARG A 135 -26.13 -10.99 2.82
C ARG A 135 -25.13 -10.76 3.95
N LEU A 136 -23.86 -10.49 3.61
CA LEU A 136 -22.84 -10.16 4.61
C LEU A 136 -23.22 -8.90 5.38
N LEU A 137 -23.67 -7.84 4.70
CA LEU A 137 -24.12 -6.60 5.35
C LEU A 137 -25.31 -6.82 6.29
N GLU A 138 -26.27 -7.64 5.88
CA GLU A 138 -27.44 -8.00 6.70
C GLU A 138 -27.00 -8.73 7.98
N ARG A 139 -26.16 -9.76 7.84
CA ARG A 139 -25.59 -10.50 8.99
C ARG A 139 -24.79 -9.61 9.93
N LEU A 140 -23.96 -8.73 9.38
CA LEU A 140 -23.18 -7.78 10.17
C LEU A 140 -24.08 -6.85 10.98
N ARG A 141 -25.11 -6.27 10.35
CA ARG A 141 -26.06 -5.38 11.02
C ARG A 141 -26.88 -6.07 12.11
N GLU A 142 -27.26 -7.33 11.88
CA GLU A 142 -27.96 -8.13 12.87
C GLU A 142 -27.04 -8.44 14.06
N ARG A 143 -25.79 -8.84 13.81
CA ARG A 143 -24.86 -9.24 14.87
C ARG A 143 -24.25 -8.08 15.64
N PHE A 144 -24.01 -6.95 14.97
CA PHE A 144 -23.39 -5.76 15.53
C PHE A 144 -24.20 -4.50 15.18
N PRO A 145 -25.38 -4.31 15.81
CA PRO A 145 -26.29 -3.22 15.47
C PRO A 145 -25.72 -1.84 15.84
N ASP A 146 -24.80 -1.77 16.79
CA ASP A 146 -24.20 -0.52 17.29
C ASP A 146 -23.18 0.08 16.30
N PHE A 147 -22.83 -0.63 15.23
CA PHE A 147 -21.85 -0.17 14.24
C PHE A 147 -22.52 0.49 13.04
N THR A 148 -21.84 1.48 12.47
CA THR A 148 -22.16 2.06 11.16
C THR A 148 -21.45 1.30 10.05
N TYR A 149 -22.13 1.14 8.90
CA TYR A 149 -21.64 0.32 7.79
C TYR A 149 -21.47 1.14 6.52
N ALA A 150 -20.31 1.01 5.89
CA ALA A 150 -20.02 1.57 4.57
C ALA A 150 -19.47 0.52 3.60
N VAL A 151 -19.71 0.71 2.31
CA VAL A 151 -19.11 -0.12 1.26
C VAL A 151 -18.20 0.77 0.41
N ASN A 152 -16.91 0.48 0.42
CA ASN A 152 -15.92 1.22 -0.35
C ASN A 152 -15.84 0.66 -1.76
N ARG A 153 -16.56 1.30 -2.70
CA ARG A 153 -16.62 0.85 -4.09
C ARG A 153 -15.32 1.11 -4.85
N VAL A 154 -15.13 0.33 -5.93
CA VAL A 154 -14.02 0.54 -6.87
C VAL A 154 -14.08 1.94 -7.50
N SER A 155 -12.96 2.64 -7.45
CA SER A 155 -12.77 3.95 -8.10
C SER A 155 -12.14 3.78 -9.47
N TRP A 156 -12.79 4.36 -10.50
CA TRP A 156 -12.22 4.44 -11.84
C TRP A 156 -11.04 5.41 -11.91
N LEU A 157 -11.13 6.54 -11.18
CA LEU A 157 -10.09 7.56 -11.12
C LEU A 157 -8.79 6.97 -10.55
N ARG A 158 -8.89 6.22 -9.44
CA ARG A 158 -7.75 5.52 -8.83
C ARG A 158 -7.30 4.27 -9.60
N GLY A 159 -8.06 3.86 -10.62
CA GLY A 159 -7.74 2.70 -11.46
C GLY A 159 -7.88 1.35 -10.75
N ASP A 160 -8.75 1.22 -9.74
CA ASP A 160 -8.90 0.01 -8.90
C ASP A 160 -9.07 -1.26 -9.72
N ARG A 161 -9.95 -1.22 -10.72
CA ARG A 161 -10.19 -2.36 -11.62
C ARG A 161 -8.94 -2.78 -12.41
N ARG A 162 -8.08 -1.81 -12.78
CA ARG A 162 -6.83 -2.10 -13.50
C ARG A 162 -5.80 -2.73 -12.58
N VAL A 163 -5.68 -2.22 -11.35
CA VAL A 163 -4.81 -2.80 -10.31
C VAL A 163 -5.25 -4.22 -9.99
N ALA A 164 -6.54 -4.42 -9.69
CA ALA A 164 -7.10 -5.75 -9.40
C ALA A 164 -6.87 -6.73 -10.56
N ARG A 165 -7.05 -6.29 -11.81
CA ARG A 165 -6.77 -7.13 -12.99
C ARG A 165 -5.29 -7.49 -13.09
N ALA A 166 -4.37 -6.55 -12.85
CA ALA A 166 -2.94 -6.80 -12.88
C ALA A 166 -2.51 -7.82 -11.80
N CYS A 167 -3.05 -7.69 -10.58
CA CYS A 167 -2.82 -8.67 -9.51
C CYS A 167 -3.37 -10.04 -9.88
N ARG A 168 -4.65 -10.14 -10.25
CA ARG A 168 -5.32 -11.41 -10.59
C ARG A 168 -4.69 -12.15 -11.77
N ALA A 169 -4.10 -11.43 -12.71
CA ALA A 169 -3.36 -12.04 -13.81
C ALA A 169 -2.13 -12.84 -13.34
N GLN A 170 -1.61 -12.54 -12.15
CA GLN A 170 -0.49 -13.27 -11.54
C GLN A 170 -0.96 -14.23 -10.44
N VAL A 171 -1.78 -13.75 -9.52
CA VAL A 171 -2.26 -14.51 -8.35
C VAL A 171 -3.58 -13.95 -7.85
N THR A 172 -4.52 -14.83 -7.48
CA THR A 172 -5.77 -14.42 -6.85
C THR A 172 -5.59 -14.25 -5.35
N LEU A 173 -6.41 -13.40 -4.71
CA LEU A 173 -6.43 -13.31 -3.25
C LEU A 173 -6.79 -14.66 -2.62
N ARG A 174 -7.71 -15.39 -3.25
CA ARG A 174 -8.11 -16.73 -2.82
C ARG A 174 -6.91 -17.69 -2.76
N ASP A 175 -6.08 -17.72 -3.80
CA ASP A 175 -4.88 -18.55 -3.80
C ASP A 175 -3.95 -18.14 -2.65
N VAL A 176 -3.70 -16.84 -2.48
CA VAL A 176 -2.84 -16.31 -1.41
C VAL A 176 -3.32 -16.75 -0.02
N LEU A 177 -4.63 -16.72 0.22
CA LEU A 177 -5.23 -17.06 1.50
C LEU A 177 -5.36 -18.58 1.73
N LEU A 178 -5.67 -19.36 0.69
CA LEU A 178 -6.16 -20.73 0.85
C LEU A 178 -5.27 -21.81 0.21
N SER A 179 -4.47 -21.49 -0.81
CA SER A 179 -3.74 -22.53 -1.55
C SER A 179 -2.55 -23.06 -0.74
N ASP A 180 -2.33 -24.37 -0.84
CA ASP A 180 -1.22 -25.08 -0.19
C ASP A 180 0.11 -24.97 -0.97
N ASP A 181 0.06 -24.62 -2.27
CA ASP A 181 1.27 -24.44 -3.10
C ASP A 181 1.88 -23.05 -2.89
N VAL A 182 2.47 -22.88 -1.72
CA VAL A 182 3.05 -21.61 -1.29
C VAL A 182 4.21 -21.17 -2.19
N ASP A 183 4.96 -22.10 -2.76
CA ASP A 183 6.10 -21.79 -3.63
C ASP A 183 5.67 -21.25 -4.99
N ARG A 184 4.58 -21.78 -5.57
CA ARG A 184 3.96 -21.20 -6.76
C ARG A 184 3.47 -19.79 -6.49
N ILE A 185 2.85 -19.55 -5.32
CA ILE A 185 2.41 -18.22 -4.94
C ILE A 185 3.61 -17.27 -4.83
N ALA A 186 4.68 -17.67 -4.14
CA ALA A 186 5.88 -16.85 -4.00
C ALA A 186 6.45 -16.41 -5.37
N ARG A 187 6.56 -17.35 -6.33
CA ARG A 187 6.96 -17.03 -7.71
C ARG A 187 6.01 -16.06 -8.41
N ALA A 188 4.69 -16.20 -8.18
CA ALA A 188 3.70 -15.27 -8.75
C ALA A 188 3.80 -13.87 -8.13
N LEU A 189 4.09 -13.78 -6.83
CA LEU A 189 4.32 -12.51 -6.14
C LEU A 189 5.58 -11.81 -6.61
N ASP A 190 6.65 -12.54 -6.90
CA ASP A 190 7.87 -11.97 -7.49
C ASP A 190 7.61 -11.37 -8.88
N ARG A 191 6.84 -12.07 -9.72
CA ARG A 191 6.38 -11.49 -10.99
C ARG A 191 5.55 -10.22 -10.79
N LEU A 192 4.65 -10.21 -9.80
CA LEU A 192 3.83 -9.04 -9.50
C LEU A 192 4.68 -7.84 -9.04
N ARG A 193 5.72 -8.07 -8.24
CA ARG A 193 6.69 -7.03 -7.84
C ARG A 193 7.46 -6.48 -9.05
N ILE A 194 7.91 -7.35 -9.96
CA ILE A 194 8.57 -6.95 -11.20
C ILE A 194 7.63 -6.09 -12.05
N ILE A 195 6.37 -6.48 -12.20
CA ILE A 195 5.35 -5.71 -12.93
C ILE A 195 5.17 -4.33 -12.29
N GLY A 196 5.03 -4.25 -10.96
CA GLY A 196 4.95 -2.99 -10.23
C GLY A 196 6.16 -2.08 -10.50
N ALA A 197 7.38 -2.62 -10.41
CA ALA A 197 8.61 -1.87 -10.68
C ALA A 197 8.69 -1.39 -12.15
N LEU A 198 8.25 -2.21 -13.11
CA LEU A 198 8.19 -1.80 -14.52
C LEU A 198 7.15 -0.69 -14.74
N MET A 199 5.99 -0.76 -14.09
CA MET A 199 4.97 0.30 -14.16
C MET A 199 5.50 1.62 -13.60
N GLU A 200 6.20 1.57 -12.47
CA GLU A 200 6.84 2.74 -11.87
C GLU A 200 7.90 3.34 -12.82
N LYS A 201 8.76 2.49 -13.40
CA LYS A 201 9.77 2.93 -14.37
C LYS A 201 9.12 3.62 -15.59
N GLN A 202 8.05 3.04 -16.14
CA GLN A 202 7.31 3.62 -17.25
C GLN A 202 6.70 4.98 -16.88
N SER A 203 6.17 5.11 -15.66
CA SER A 203 5.70 6.39 -15.16
C SER A 203 6.82 7.43 -15.07
N ARG A 204 7.99 7.07 -14.54
CA ARG A 204 9.15 7.98 -14.44
C ARG A 204 9.60 8.45 -15.83
N VAL A 205 9.63 7.55 -16.81
CA VAL A 205 9.94 7.89 -18.22
C VAL A 205 8.87 8.85 -18.77
N ALA A 206 7.59 8.57 -18.57
CA ALA A 206 6.51 9.46 -19.01
C ALA A 206 6.59 10.86 -18.37
N SER A 207 6.84 10.92 -17.06
CA SER A 207 7.05 12.18 -16.32
C SER A 207 8.27 12.94 -16.84
N TRP A 208 9.36 12.24 -17.14
CA TRP A 208 10.55 12.84 -17.75
C TRP A 208 10.20 13.45 -19.11
N THR A 209 9.56 12.71 -20.00
CA THR A 209 9.15 13.19 -21.33
C THR A 209 8.28 14.45 -21.24
N VAL A 210 7.32 14.47 -20.30
CA VAL A 210 6.46 15.65 -20.07
C VAL A 210 7.31 16.86 -19.65
N ARG A 211 8.25 16.68 -18.73
CA ARG A 211 9.09 17.78 -18.20
C ARG A 211 10.15 18.26 -19.19
N THR A 212 10.79 17.36 -19.93
CA THR A 212 11.97 17.70 -20.75
C THR A 212 11.65 17.92 -22.22
N VAL A 213 10.58 17.32 -22.74
CA VAL A 213 10.22 17.42 -24.16
C VAL A 213 8.95 18.25 -24.32
N THR A 214 7.84 17.81 -23.71
CA THR A 214 6.53 18.43 -23.96
C THR A 214 6.44 19.85 -23.41
N GLY A 215 6.99 20.12 -22.22
CA GLY A 215 7.01 21.47 -21.64
C GLY A 215 7.73 22.51 -22.51
N PRO A 216 9.01 22.30 -22.88
CA PRO A 216 9.72 23.21 -23.79
C PRO A 216 9.05 23.33 -25.16
N PHE A 217 8.53 22.23 -25.72
CA PHE A 217 7.79 22.26 -26.97
C PHE A 217 6.53 23.14 -26.88
N LEU A 218 5.76 23.04 -25.80
CA LEU A 218 4.61 23.92 -25.55
C LEU A 218 5.01 25.39 -25.45
N ALA A 219 6.14 25.69 -24.82
CA ALA A 219 6.63 27.07 -24.73
C ALA A 219 6.99 27.63 -26.12
N VAL A 220 7.66 26.84 -26.97
CA VAL A 220 7.99 27.22 -28.35
C VAL A 220 6.73 27.38 -29.19
N VAL A 221 5.79 26.42 -29.12
CA VAL A 221 4.50 26.51 -29.83
C VAL A 221 3.72 27.74 -29.37
N GLY A 222 3.66 27.98 -28.06
CA GLY A 222 3.04 29.18 -27.50
C GLY A 222 3.67 30.45 -28.06
N PHE A 223 5.00 30.55 -28.05
CA PHE A 223 5.72 31.68 -28.63
C PHE A 223 5.39 31.90 -30.11
N LEU A 224 5.46 30.84 -30.93
CA LEU A 224 5.16 30.91 -32.36
C LEU A 224 3.70 31.27 -32.63
N VAL A 225 2.76 30.75 -31.83
CA VAL A 225 1.34 31.04 -31.94
C VAL A 225 1.03 32.48 -31.55
N TYR A 226 1.59 32.99 -30.45
CA TYR A 226 1.35 34.36 -30.03
C TYR A 226 2.03 35.39 -30.95
N GLN A 227 3.28 35.17 -31.33
CA GLN A 227 4.03 36.10 -32.18
C GLN A 227 3.66 35.98 -33.67
N GLY A 228 3.56 34.74 -34.18
CA GLY A 228 3.28 34.48 -35.59
C GLY A 228 1.84 34.82 -35.97
N LEU A 229 0.84 34.27 -35.27
CA LEU A 229 -0.56 34.63 -35.55
C LEU A 229 -0.86 36.08 -35.12
N GLY A 230 -0.19 36.59 -34.09
CA GLY A 230 -0.29 38.00 -33.71
C GLY A 230 0.15 38.96 -34.81
N GLY A 231 1.21 38.61 -35.55
CA GLY A 231 1.69 39.38 -36.71
C GLY A 231 0.70 39.42 -37.87
N LEU A 232 -0.20 38.43 -37.99
CA LEU A 232 -1.24 38.35 -39.02
C LEU A 232 -2.53 39.10 -38.63
N ALA A 233 -2.65 39.58 -37.39
CA ALA A 233 -3.83 40.29 -36.91
C ALA A 233 -4.29 41.48 -37.79
N PRO A 234 -3.40 42.26 -38.44
CA PRO A 234 -3.81 43.32 -39.37
C PRO A 234 -4.54 42.81 -40.62
N GLU A 235 -4.25 41.60 -41.08
CA GLU A 235 -4.78 41.05 -42.33
C GLU A 235 -6.05 40.21 -42.12
N ILE A 236 -6.07 39.39 -41.06
CA ILE A 236 -7.16 38.42 -40.80
C ILE A 236 -8.09 38.84 -39.64
N GLY A 237 -7.80 39.97 -38.99
CA GLY A 237 -8.62 40.52 -37.92
C GLY A 237 -8.34 39.91 -36.54
N GLY A 238 -8.14 40.79 -35.55
CA GLY A 238 -7.72 40.39 -34.20
C GLY A 238 -8.65 39.37 -33.51
N ARG A 239 -9.96 39.40 -33.76
CA ARG A 239 -10.91 38.45 -33.16
C ARG A 239 -10.67 37.02 -33.64
N ILE A 240 -10.36 36.83 -34.93
CA ILE A 240 -10.09 35.52 -35.53
C ILE A 240 -8.76 34.98 -34.99
N VAL A 241 -7.74 35.83 -34.92
CA VAL A 241 -6.44 35.51 -34.31
C VAL A 241 -6.58 35.05 -32.87
N SER A 242 -7.32 35.79 -32.03
CA SER A 242 -7.50 35.42 -30.62
C SER A 242 -8.19 34.06 -30.45
N VAL A 243 -9.18 33.75 -31.29
CA VAL A 243 -9.86 32.43 -31.26
C VAL A 243 -8.91 31.31 -31.68
N LEU A 244 -8.13 31.51 -32.74
CA LEU A 244 -7.12 30.55 -33.20
C LEU A 244 -6.04 30.31 -32.15
N GLN A 245 -5.53 31.38 -31.52
CA GLN A 245 -4.55 31.28 -30.44
C GLN A 245 -5.11 30.50 -29.26
N ALA A 246 -6.33 30.82 -28.83
CA ALA A 246 -7.00 30.11 -27.73
C ALA A 246 -7.22 28.62 -28.04
N LEU A 247 -7.61 28.29 -29.28
CA LEU A 247 -7.78 26.90 -29.72
C LEU A 247 -6.46 26.14 -29.68
N VAL A 248 -5.40 26.67 -30.30
CA VAL A 248 -4.12 25.97 -30.38
C VAL A 248 -3.50 25.80 -28.99
N VAL A 249 -3.44 26.87 -28.19
CA VAL A 249 -2.90 26.82 -26.83
C VAL A 249 -3.76 25.92 -25.94
N GLY A 250 -5.09 26.01 -26.05
CA GLY A 250 -6.02 25.18 -25.28
C GLY A 250 -5.88 23.69 -25.60
N THR A 251 -5.84 23.32 -26.88
CA THR A 251 -5.64 21.92 -27.29
C THR A 251 -4.27 21.39 -26.85
N ALA A 252 -3.21 22.18 -27.03
CA ALA A 252 -1.87 21.76 -26.65
C ALA A 252 -1.73 21.62 -25.11
N GLY A 253 -2.32 22.54 -24.34
CA GLY A 253 -2.40 22.46 -22.89
C GLY A 253 -3.21 21.25 -22.41
N ALA A 254 -4.34 20.94 -23.04
CA ALA A 254 -5.15 19.77 -22.73
C ALA A 254 -4.39 18.45 -22.97
N LEU A 255 -3.64 18.35 -24.07
CA LEU A 255 -2.79 17.19 -24.36
C LEU A 255 -1.70 17.02 -23.30
N PHE A 256 -1.05 18.11 -22.89
CA PHE A 256 -0.05 18.07 -21.82
C PHE A 256 -0.63 17.62 -20.48
N LEU A 257 -1.78 18.16 -20.08
CA LEU A 257 -2.48 17.72 -18.89
C LEU A 257 -2.83 16.24 -18.96
N TYR A 258 -3.33 15.76 -20.10
CA TYR A 258 -3.63 14.35 -20.31
C TYR A 258 -2.40 13.44 -20.09
N PHE A 259 -1.26 13.78 -20.68
CA PHE A 259 -0.04 12.98 -20.50
C PHE A 259 0.52 13.06 -19.08
N GLY A 260 0.45 14.24 -18.43
CA GLY A 260 0.83 14.41 -17.03
C GLY A 260 -0.03 13.57 -16.09
N LEU A 261 -1.36 13.65 -16.24
CA LEU A 261 -2.32 12.84 -15.48
C LEU A 261 -2.09 11.34 -15.69
N LYS A 262 -1.81 10.92 -16.93
CA LYS A 262 -1.52 9.52 -17.23
C LYS A 262 -0.26 9.02 -16.52
N ALA A 263 0.79 9.83 -16.43
CA ALA A 263 1.99 9.48 -15.67
C ALA A 263 1.67 9.33 -14.17
N VAL A 264 0.95 10.30 -13.58
CA VAL A 264 0.53 10.24 -12.16
C VAL A 264 -0.29 8.98 -11.89
N HIS A 265 -1.29 8.67 -12.72
CA HIS A 265 -2.11 7.46 -12.59
C HIS A 265 -1.26 6.18 -12.67
N LEU A 266 -0.24 6.12 -13.53
CA LEU A 266 0.65 4.96 -13.60
C LEU A 266 1.48 4.81 -12.33
N THR A 267 1.97 5.90 -11.74
CA THR A 267 2.67 5.86 -10.43
C THR A 267 1.74 5.34 -9.34
N GLU A 268 0.53 5.89 -9.25
CA GLU A 268 -0.44 5.47 -8.23
C GLU A 268 -0.77 3.98 -8.37
N MET A 269 -1.03 3.52 -9.59
CA MET A 269 -1.27 2.10 -9.85
C MET A 269 -0.06 1.23 -9.52
N ALA A 270 1.16 1.66 -9.85
CA ALA A 270 2.39 0.94 -9.53
C ALA A 270 2.56 0.76 -8.01
N ASN A 271 2.38 1.85 -7.25
CA ASN A 271 2.44 1.82 -5.78
C ASN A 271 1.42 0.86 -5.19
N ARG A 272 0.20 0.83 -5.74
CA ARG A 272 -0.87 -0.07 -5.26
C ARG A 272 -0.62 -1.52 -5.60
N VAL A 273 -0.11 -1.81 -6.80
CA VAL A 273 0.34 -3.17 -7.17
C VAL A 273 1.45 -3.62 -6.24
N TRP A 274 2.42 -2.75 -5.95
CA TRP A 274 3.49 -3.03 -5.01
C TRP A 274 2.97 -3.27 -3.58
N LYS A 275 2.08 -2.41 -3.06
CA LYS A 275 1.42 -2.60 -1.75
C LYS A 275 0.75 -3.97 -1.66
N ARG A 276 -0.02 -4.37 -2.68
CA ARG A 276 -0.68 -5.69 -2.73
C ARG A 276 0.31 -6.85 -2.78
N ALA A 277 1.37 -6.75 -3.58
CA ALA A 277 2.40 -7.78 -3.65
C ALA A 277 3.14 -7.96 -2.32
N SER A 278 3.43 -6.86 -1.61
CA SER A 278 4.03 -6.88 -0.28
C SER A 278 3.09 -7.49 0.75
N GLU A 279 1.82 -7.08 0.75
CA GLU A 279 0.78 -7.59 1.64
C GLU A 279 0.58 -9.11 1.47
N TYR A 280 0.43 -9.58 0.23
CA TYR A 280 0.30 -11.01 -0.06
C TYR A 280 1.57 -11.78 0.33
N GLY A 281 2.74 -11.18 0.17
CA GLY A 281 4.00 -11.74 0.62
C GLY A 281 4.05 -11.94 2.13
N LEU A 282 3.56 -10.97 2.90
CA LEU A 282 3.47 -11.08 4.36
C LEU A 282 2.49 -12.17 4.78
N ILE A 283 1.30 -12.23 4.15
CA ILE A 283 0.32 -13.29 4.41
C ILE A 283 0.96 -14.67 4.18
N VAL A 284 1.65 -14.84 3.06
CA VAL A 284 2.32 -16.10 2.71
C VAL A 284 3.43 -16.46 3.70
N ALA A 285 4.28 -15.50 4.07
CA ALA A 285 5.35 -15.72 5.05
C ALA A 285 4.78 -16.15 6.41
N GLU A 286 3.69 -15.51 6.83
CA GLU A 286 3.02 -15.78 8.09
C GLU A 286 2.32 -17.15 8.09
N ARG A 287 1.66 -17.53 6.98
CA ARG A 287 1.11 -18.88 6.80
C ARG A 287 2.20 -19.96 6.93
N ARG A 288 3.39 -19.72 6.36
CA ARG A 288 4.52 -20.64 6.51
C ARG A 288 4.95 -20.78 7.96
N ARG A 289 5.08 -19.66 8.70
CA ARG A 289 5.42 -19.68 10.13
C ARG A 289 4.41 -20.49 10.94
N LEU A 290 3.12 -20.19 10.81
CA LEU A 290 2.05 -20.88 11.53
C LEU A 290 1.99 -22.39 11.21
N THR A 291 2.30 -22.78 9.96
CA THR A 291 2.37 -24.20 9.57
C THR A 291 3.57 -24.90 10.19
N ALA A 292 4.72 -24.23 10.30
CA ALA A 292 5.91 -24.78 10.95
C ALA A 292 5.68 -24.94 12.46
N ASP A 293 5.16 -23.90 13.12
CA ASP A 293 4.86 -23.91 14.56
C ASP A 293 3.89 -25.05 14.93
N GLY A 294 2.88 -25.31 14.08
CA GLY A 294 1.93 -26.41 14.27
C GLY A 294 2.56 -27.80 14.16
N ARG A 295 3.50 -28.00 13.22
CA ARG A 295 4.23 -29.27 13.06
C ARG A 295 5.18 -29.53 14.23
N ASP A 296 5.83 -28.49 14.73
CA ASP A 296 6.74 -28.59 15.87
C ASP A 296 5.95 -28.96 17.15
N ALA A 297 4.77 -28.39 17.36
CA ALA A 297 3.87 -28.74 18.46
C ALA A 297 3.41 -30.22 18.41
N GLU A 298 3.03 -30.72 17.23
CA GLU A 298 2.64 -32.13 17.05
C GLU A 298 3.80 -33.11 17.27
N SER A 299 5.02 -32.74 16.85
CA SER A 299 6.22 -33.57 17.02
C SER A 299 6.71 -33.63 18.48
N GLY A 300 6.55 -32.55 19.25
CA GLY A 300 6.88 -32.50 20.68
C GLY A 300 5.94 -33.31 21.58
N GLN A 301 4.75 -33.64 21.08
CA GLN A 301 3.74 -34.42 21.81
C GLN A 301 3.86 -35.95 21.58
N GLN A 302 4.77 -36.38 20.70
CA GLN A 302 5.04 -37.80 20.39
C GLN A 302 6.31 -38.36 21.07
N ALA A 303 6.89 -37.71 22.08
CA ALA A 303 7.95 -38.32 22.88
C ALA A 303 7.36 -39.37 23.85
N PRO A 304 7.71 -40.66 23.74
CA PRO A 304 7.21 -41.67 24.64
C PRO A 304 7.87 -41.54 26.01
N GLN A 305 7.06 -41.60 27.05
CA GLN A 305 7.51 -41.98 28.39
C GLN A 305 8.21 -43.34 28.28
N ALA A 306 9.49 -43.36 28.62
CA ALA A 306 10.27 -44.55 28.90
C ALA A 306 10.92 -44.37 30.28
#